data_AF-A0A857DMD5-F1
#
_entry.id   AF-A0A857DMD5-F1
#
_cell.length_a   1.000
_cell.length_b   1.000
_cell.length_c   1.000
_cell.angle_alpha   90.00
_cell.angle_beta   90.00
_cell.angle_gamma   90.00
#
_symmetry.space_group_name_H-M   'P 1'
#
loop_
_entity.id
_entity.type
_entity.pdbx_description
1 polymer ?
#
loop_
_entity_poly.entity_id
_entity_poly.type
_entity_poly.pdbx_seq_one_letter_code
_entity_poly.pdbx_strand_id
1 'polypeptide(L)'
;MDNPATERTPLVIAAEIKMITCQTKKILLTSAIEIGRHLQEAKAMLKHGEWIKWLEESVLLLGLPAEEREEFITHNDVGSMTKQELQQALKDRDQANQAKEQALQEKGQALQENQLLKKGLETIDSTISELKKEHAKALPRPTNPEHVNAEALSANDTSSAGDVPSATTAPFTHNLKTERNPDAYIKYVEKCDACSKTIADTFFDLTTALTNLAHIDPELKEEKRKAANQLIDYMAETIKVWPPPKKPLRVNS
;
A
#
# COMPACT_ATOMS: atom_id res chain seq x y z
N MET A 1 -42.43 -3.38 13.44
CA MET A 1 -42.75 -2.74 12.15
C MET A 1 -41.77 -3.30 11.15
N ASP A 2 -42.10 -4.47 10.64
CA ASP A 2 -41.25 -5.21 9.71
C ASP A 2 -41.23 -4.48 8.37
N ASN A 3 -40.04 -4.02 7.97
CA ASN A 3 -39.82 -3.42 6.66
C ASN A 3 -40.01 -4.51 5.61
N PRO A 4 -40.98 -4.42 4.68
CA PRO A 4 -41.17 -5.46 3.69
C PRO A 4 -39.93 -5.45 2.79
N ALA A 5 -39.09 -6.47 2.93
CA ALA A 5 -38.01 -6.75 2.02
C ALA A 5 -38.61 -6.78 0.61
N THR A 6 -38.39 -5.72 -0.15
CA THR A 6 -38.80 -5.67 -1.56
C THR A 6 -38.08 -6.83 -2.23
N GLU A 7 -38.84 -7.87 -2.59
CA GLU A 7 -38.28 -9.07 -3.20
C GLU A 7 -37.41 -8.66 -4.38
N ARG A 8 -36.13 -9.06 -4.35
CA ARG A 8 -35.16 -8.72 -5.40
C ARG A 8 -35.48 -9.50 -6.67
N THR A 9 -36.45 -9.02 -7.42
CA THR A 9 -36.89 -9.63 -8.68
C THR A 9 -36.16 -9.01 -9.88
N PRO A 10 -36.02 -9.74 -11.00
CA PRO A 10 -35.45 -9.20 -12.24
C PRO A 10 -36.15 -7.92 -12.72
N LEU A 11 -37.46 -7.79 -12.50
CA LEU A 11 -38.24 -6.60 -12.85
C LEU A 11 -37.85 -5.38 -12.00
N VAL A 12 -37.66 -5.58 -10.68
CA VAL A 12 -37.16 -4.51 -9.78
C VAL A 12 -35.77 -4.07 -10.20
N ILE A 13 -34.87 -5.02 -10.51
CA ILE A 13 -33.51 -4.72 -11.01
C ILE A 13 -33.57 -3.93 -12.33
N ALA A 14 -34.43 -4.31 -13.27
CA ALA A 14 -34.58 -3.58 -14.54
C ALA A 14 -35.07 -2.14 -14.32
N ALA A 15 -35.98 -1.93 -13.37
CA ALA A 15 -36.45 -0.59 -12.99
C ALA A 15 -35.33 0.24 -12.33
N GLU A 16 -34.54 -0.36 -11.44
CA GLU A 16 -33.35 0.28 -10.82
C GLU A 16 -32.32 0.70 -11.89
N ILE A 17 -32.00 -0.17 -12.84
CA ILE A 17 -31.08 0.15 -13.97
C ILE A 17 -31.62 1.34 -14.78
N LYS A 18 -32.91 1.35 -15.09
CA LYS A 18 -33.54 2.46 -15.83
C LYS A 18 -33.50 3.76 -15.02
N MET A 19 -33.71 3.69 -13.72
CA MET A 19 -33.61 4.83 -12.81
C MET A 19 -32.18 5.39 -12.78
N ILE A 20 -31.16 4.55 -12.59
CA ILE A 20 -29.75 4.94 -12.65
C ILE A 20 -29.44 5.60 -14.01
N THR A 21 -29.90 4.99 -15.10
CA THR A 21 -29.72 5.55 -16.45
C THR A 21 -30.33 6.94 -16.58
N CYS A 22 -31.53 7.15 -16.04
CA CYS A 22 -32.19 8.45 -16.04
C CYS A 22 -31.42 9.49 -15.20
N GLN A 23 -30.96 9.09 -14.02
CA GLN A 23 -30.16 9.95 -13.14
C GLN A 23 -28.84 10.35 -13.78
N THR A 24 -28.11 9.41 -14.39
CA THR A 24 -26.87 9.69 -15.11
C THR A 24 -27.10 10.68 -16.26
N LYS A 25 -28.18 10.50 -17.03
CA LYS A 25 -28.55 11.45 -18.11
C LYS A 25 -28.84 12.86 -17.56
N LYS A 26 -29.56 12.94 -16.44
CA LYS A 26 -29.85 14.22 -15.79
C LYS A 26 -28.57 14.91 -15.32
N ILE A 27 -27.67 14.18 -14.65
CA ILE A 27 -26.38 14.72 -14.19
C ILE A 27 -25.58 15.25 -15.38
N LEU A 28 -25.44 14.45 -16.44
CA LEU A 28 -24.70 14.85 -17.64
C LEU A 28 -25.27 16.14 -18.27
N LEU A 29 -26.60 16.24 -18.38
CA LEU A 29 -27.25 17.44 -18.92
C LEU A 29 -27.01 18.67 -18.04
N THR A 30 -27.16 18.53 -16.72
CA THR A 30 -26.89 19.61 -15.77
C THR A 30 -25.43 20.08 -15.88
N SER A 31 -24.47 19.15 -15.90
CA SER A 31 -23.06 19.47 -16.04
C SER A 31 -22.75 20.16 -17.38
N ALA A 32 -23.35 19.72 -18.48
CA ALA A 32 -23.15 20.35 -19.79
C ALA A 32 -23.65 21.82 -19.81
N ILE A 33 -24.79 22.09 -19.16
CA ILE A 33 -25.32 23.45 -19.03
C ILE A 33 -24.40 24.32 -18.16
N GLU A 34 -23.90 23.78 -17.05
CA GLU A 34 -22.95 24.47 -16.18
C GLU A 34 -21.66 24.83 -16.89
N ILE A 35 -21.07 23.88 -17.62
CA ILE A 35 -19.88 24.12 -18.45
C ILE A 35 -20.14 25.25 -19.45
N GLY A 36 -21.28 25.20 -20.17
CA GLY A 36 -21.65 26.24 -21.13
C GLY A 36 -21.76 27.63 -20.51
N ARG A 37 -22.35 27.73 -19.31
CA ARG A 37 -22.46 28.98 -18.56
C ARG A 37 -21.09 29.54 -18.17
N HIS A 38 -20.21 28.71 -17.63
CA HIS A 38 -18.86 29.12 -17.24
C HIS A 38 -18.00 29.52 -18.45
N LEU A 39 -18.16 28.86 -19.59
CA LEU A 39 -17.50 29.27 -20.84
C LEU A 39 -18.00 30.64 -21.31
N GLN A 40 -19.29 30.95 -21.15
CA GLN A 40 -19.83 32.28 -21.45
C GLN A 40 -19.30 33.35 -20.50
N GLU A 41 -19.25 33.06 -19.20
CA GLU A 41 -18.67 33.96 -18.19
C GLU A 41 -17.20 34.28 -18.52
N ALA A 42 -16.39 33.26 -18.79
CA ALA A 42 -14.99 33.43 -19.17
C ALA A 42 -14.84 34.25 -20.47
N LYS A 43 -15.66 33.96 -21.48
CA LYS A 43 -15.65 34.69 -22.76
C LYS A 43 -15.98 36.18 -22.58
N ALA A 44 -16.84 36.54 -21.63
CA ALA A 44 -17.20 37.92 -21.35
C ALA A 44 -16.06 38.73 -20.69
N MET A 45 -15.09 38.05 -20.06
CA MET A 45 -13.94 38.68 -19.40
C MET A 45 -12.77 38.94 -20.36
N LEU A 46 -12.75 38.29 -21.52
CA LEU A 46 -11.64 38.32 -22.47
C LEU A 46 -11.88 39.36 -23.58
N LYS A 47 -10.79 39.93 -24.13
CA LYS A 47 -10.91 40.85 -25.27
C LYS A 47 -11.26 40.07 -26.54
N HIS A 48 -11.84 40.78 -27.51
CA HIS A 48 -12.10 40.21 -28.84
C HIS A 48 -10.81 39.67 -29.47
N GLY A 49 -10.83 38.41 -29.89
CA GLY A 49 -9.69 37.72 -30.48
C GLY A 49 -8.86 36.86 -29.51
N GLU A 50 -8.96 37.08 -28.19
CA GLU A 50 -8.19 36.32 -27.18
C GLU A 50 -8.87 35.00 -26.78
N TRP A 51 -10.16 34.84 -27.09
CA TRP A 51 -10.96 33.66 -26.70
C TRP A 51 -10.36 32.33 -27.16
N ILE A 52 -9.94 32.23 -28.43
CA ILE A 52 -9.41 30.96 -28.98
C ILE A 52 -8.10 30.59 -28.30
N LYS A 53 -7.19 31.57 -28.15
CA LYS A 53 -5.90 31.39 -27.48
C LYS A 53 -6.10 30.93 -26.03
N TRP A 54 -6.95 31.64 -25.28
CA TRP A 54 -7.28 31.28 -23.90
C TRP A 54 -7.90 29.88 -23.79
N LEU A 55 -8.78 29.51 -24.72
CA LEU A 55 -9.44 28.19 -24.71
C LEU A 55 -8.42 27.07 -24.95
N GLU A 56 -7.50 27.24 -25.89
CA GLU A 56 -6.44 26.26 -26.16
C GLU A 56 -5.51 26.08 -24.96
N GLU A 57 -5.08 27.17 -24.32
CA GLU A 57 -4.23 27.14 -23.13
C GLU A 57 -4.96 26.50 -21.94
N SER A 58 -6.20 26.90 -21.69
CA SER A 58 -7.01 26.38 -20.58
C SER A 58 -7.24 24.87 -20.71
N VAL A 59 -7.53 24.38 -21.92
CA VAL A 59 -7.72 22.94 -22.15
C VAL A 59 -6.43 22.15 -21.91
N LEU A 60 -5.26 22.70 -22.29
CA LEU A 60 -3.97 22.07 -21.99
C LEU A 60 -3.69 22.03 -20.48
N LEU A 61 -4.01 23.11 -19.76
CA LEU A 61 -3.84 23.19 -18.31
C LEU A 61 -4.81 22.29 -17.53
N LEU A 62 -5.98 21.94 -18.07
CA LEU A 62 -6.91 21.00 -17.43
C LEU A 62 -6.32 19.59 -17.22
N GLY A 63 -5.23 19.25 -17.91
CA GLY A 63 -4.45 18.05 -17.63
C GLY A 63 -3.68 18.09 -16.30
N LEU A 64 -3.64 19.24 -15.62
CA LEU A 64 -2.97 19.41 -14.33
C LEU A 64 -3.93 19.34 -13.15
N PRO A 65 -3.49 18.79 -12.00
CA PRO A 65 -4.20 18.93 -10.73
C PRO A 65 -4.57 20.38 -10.44
N ALA A 66 -5.73 20.61 -9.82
CA ALA A 66 -6.21 21.96 -9.57
C ALA A 66 -5.24 22.79 -8.73
N GLU A 67 -4.59 22.13 -7.78
CA GLU A 67 -3.63 22.68 -6.83
C GLU A 67 -2.34 23.15 -7.52
N GLU A 68 -1.91 22.45 -8.57
CA GLU A 68 -0.67 22.75 -9.29
C GLU A 68 -0.87 23.80 -10.40
N ARG A 69 -2.11 24.01 -10.87
CA ARG A 69 -2.39 24.92 -12.00
C ARG A 69 -1.97 26.35 -11.70
N GLU A 70 -2.29 26.86 -10.51
CA GLU A 70 -1.98 28.25 -10.14
C GLU A 70 -0.46 28.47 -9.97
N GLU A 71 0.23 27.50 -9.37
CA GLU A 71 1.68 27.51 -9.25
C GLU A 71 2.35 27.45 -10.63
N PHE A 72 1.86 26.58 -11.52
CA PHE A 72 2.38 26.45 -12.88
C PHE A 72 2.18 27.73 -13.70
N ILE A 73 0.98 28.34 -13.65
CA ILE A 73 0.68 29.61 -14.34
C ILE A 73 1.59 30.73 -13.86
N THR A 74 1.80 30.83 -12.54
CA THR A 74 2.62 31.88 -11.92
C THR A 74 4.10 31.75 -12.31
N HIS A 75 4.62 30.52 -12.37
CA HIS A 75 6.04 30.29 -12.67
C HIS A 75 6.39 30.32 -14.15
N ASN A 76 5.46 29.97 -15.06
CA ASN A 76 5.78 29.75 -16.48
C ASN A 76 5.27 30.87 -17.41
N ASP A 77 4.64 31.93 -16.89
CA ASP A 77 4.03 33.01 -17.70
C ASP A 77 3.22 32.48 -18.89
N VAL A 78 2.25 31.61 -18.60
CA VAL A 78 1.51 30.85 -19.61
C VAL A 78 0.82 31.75 -20.64
N GLY A 79 0.47 32.98 -20.28
CA GLY A 79 -0.19 33.93 -21.17
C GLY A 79 0.71 34.45 -22.32
N SER A 80 2.04 34.40 -22.17
CA SER A 80 2.98 34.81 -23.22
C SER A 80 3.51 33.62 -24.05
N MET A 81 3.44 32.41 -23.52
CA MET A 81 3.90 31.20 -24.19
C MET A 81 3.11 30.89 -25.47
N THR A 82 3.78 30.28 -26.43
CA THR A 82 3.13 29.61 -27.54
C THR A 82 2.56 28.26 -27.08
N LYS A 83 1.56 27.75 -27.82
CA LYS A 83 0.99 26.42 -27.59
C LYS A 83 2.06 25.32 -27.52
N GLN A 84 3.09 25.38 -28.37
CA GLN A 84 4.17 24.39 -28.41
C GLN A 84 5.05 24.47 -27.17
N GLU A 85 5.40 25.67 -26.73
CA GLU A 85 6.20 25.87 -25.51
C GLU A 85 5.43 25.41 -24.27
N LEU A 86 4.13 25.72 -24.19
CA LEU A 86 3.29 25.24 -23.09
C LEU A 86 3.22 23.71 -23.05
N GLN A 87 2.99 23.07 -24.20
CA GLN A 87 2.99 21.60 -24.28
C GLN A 87 4.34 20.98 -23.88
N GLN A 88 5.45 21.63 -24.27
CA GLN A 88 6.78 21.17 -23.90
C GLN A 88 7.02 21.30 -22.40
N ALA A 89 6.67 22.44 -21.79
CA ALA A 89 6.81 22.67 -20.35
C ALA A 89 6.00 21.67 -19.51
N LEU A 90 4.77 21.34 -19.94
CA LEU A 90 3.95 20.31 -19.30
C LEU A 90 4.61 18.93 -19.38
N LYS A 91 5.14 18.57 -20.55
CA LYS A 91 5.82 17.30 -20.77
C LYS A 91 7.10 17.17 -19.95
N ASP A 92 7.91 18.22 -19.91
CA ASP A 92 9.16 18.25 -19.14
C ASP A 92 8.87 18.10 -17.64
N ARG A 93 7.81 18.76 -17.14
CA ARG A 93 7.34 18.59 -15.77
C ARG A 93 6.88 17.16 -15.50
N ASP A 94 6.10 16.55 -16.39
CA ASP A 94 5.64 15.16 -16.22
C ASP A 94 6.81 14.18 -16.12
N GLN A 95 7.82 14.36 -16.97
CA GLN A 95 9.05 13.57 -16.94
C GLN A 95 9.82 13.80 -15.65
N ALA A 96 9.93 15.05 -15.18
CA ALA A 96 10.59 15.37 -13.92
C ALA A 96 9.87 14.75 -12.72
N ASN A 97 8.54 14.78 -12.70
CA ASN A 97 7.73 14.15 -11.66
C ASN A 97 7.88 12.62 -11.68
N GLN A 98 7.88 12.00 -12.86
CA GLN A 98 8.10 10.56 -13.00
C GLN A 98 9.51 10.16 -12.53
N ALA A 99 10.55 10.90 -12.92
CA ALA A 99 11.92 10.64 -12.49
C ALA A 99 12.08 10.84 -10.97
N LYS A 100 11.42 11.86 -10.40
CA LYS A 100 11.40 12.10 -8.95
C LYS A 100 10.76 10.94 -8.19
N GLU A 101 9.64 10.43 -8.68
CA GLU A 101 8.95 9.28 -8.08
C GLU A 101 9.81 8.01 -8.14
N GLN A 102 10.42 7.74 -9.30
CA GLN A 102 11.36 6.63 -9.47
C GLN A 102 12.54 6.74 -8.49
N ALA A 103 13.16 7.92 -8.37
CA ALA A 103 14.25 8.14 -7.44
C ALA A 103 13.82 7.96 -5.97
N LEU A 104 12.59 8.37 -5.62
CA LEU A 104 12.04 8.15 -4.28
C LEU A 104 11.83 6.65 -3.99
N GLN A 105 11.32 5.91 -4.98
CA GLN A 105 11.13 4.47 -4.90
C GLN A 105 12.46 3.72 -4.75
N GLU A 106 13.45 4.02 -5.59
CA GLU A 106 14.79 3.44 -5.52
C GLU A 106 15.46 3.74 -4.18
N LYS A 107 15.33 4.99 -3.68
CA LYS A 107 15.83 5.37 -2.36
C LYS A 107 15.16 4.55 -1.25
N GLY A 108 13.86 4.28 -1.36
CA GLY A 108 13.13 3.42 -0.42
C GLY A 108 13.65 1.99 -0.43
N GLN A 109 13.86 1.42 -1.61
CA GLN A 109 14.43 0.08 -1.79
C GLN A 109 15.84 -0.02 -1.21
N ALA A 110 16.70 0.94 -1.54
CA ALA A 110 18.07 0.99 -1.02
C ALA A 110 18.11 1.08 0.51
N LEU A 111 17.22 1.87 1.13
CA LEU A 111 17.12 1.96 2.59
C LEU A 111 16.72 0.62 3.21
N GLN A 112 15.77 -0.10 2.59
CA GLN A 112 15.35 -1.42 3.05
C GLN A 112 16.48 -2.45 2.93
N GLU A 113 17.19 -2.47 1.80
CA GLU A 113 18.33 -3.37 1.59
C GLU A 113 19.45 -3.09 2.61
N ASN A 114 19.78 -1.82 2.84
CA ASN A 114 20.76 -1.43 3.86
C ASN A 114 20.36 -1.89 5.27
N GLN A 115 19.07 -1.83 5.61
CA GLN A 115 18.59 -2.36 6.89
C GLN A 115 18.74 -3.88 6.99
N LEU A 116 18.49 -4.62 5.91
CA LEU A 116 18.69 -6.08 5.87
C LEU A 116 20.16 -6.45 6.00
N LEU A 117 21.04 -5.77 5.25
CA LEU A 117 22.49 -5.96 5.35
C LEU A 117 23.01 -5.68 6.76
N LYS A 118 22.51 -4.62 7.41
CA LYS A 118 22.85 -4.29 8.80
C LYS A 118 22.48 -5.43 9.76
N LYS A 119 21.27 -6.00 9.66
CA LYS A 119 20.85 -7.16 10.47
C LYS A 119 21.71 -8.40 10.20
N GLY A 120 22.09 -8.62 8.94
CA GLY A 120 23.01 -9.70 8.55
C GLY A 120 24.39 -9.56 9.21
N LEU A 121 24.94 -8.34 9.21
CA LEU A 121 26.21 -8.03 9.89
C LEU A 121 26.13 -8.28 11.40
N GLU A 122 25.06 -7.85 12.07
CA GLU A 122 24.84 -8.12 13.51
C GLU A 122 24.78 -9.63 13.82
N THR A 123 24.19 -10.41 12.92
CA THR A 123 24.13 -11.88 13.03
C THR A 123 25.51 -12.52 12.85
N ILE A 124 26.31 -12.04 11.89
CA ILE A 124 27.68 -12.51 11.67
C ILE A 124 28.57 -12.17 12.87
N ASP A 125 28.45 -10.97 13.44
CA ASP A 125 29.24 -10.56 14.60
C ASP A 125 28.92 -11.41 15.84
N SER A 126 27.64 -11.75 16.02
CA SER A 126 27.18 -12.67 17.07
C SER A 126 27.78 -14.07 16.91
N THR A 127 27.79 -14.61 15.69
CA THR A 127 28.36 -15.95 15.41
C THR A 127 29.89 -15.98 15.53
N ILE A 128 30.59 -14.92 15.13
CA ILE A 128 32.05 -14.80 15.35
C ILE A 128 32.34 -14.79 16.86
N SER A 129 31.53 -14.11 17.66
CA SER A 129 31.68 -14.07 19.12
C SER A 129 31.48 -15.45 19.76
N GLU A 130 30.49 -16.22 19.30
CA GLU A 130 30.28 -17.61 19.73
C GLU A 130 31.44 -18.53 19.32
N LEU A 131 31.88 -18.47 18.06
CA LEU A 131 33.00 -19.29 17.57
C LEU A 131 34.30 -18.98 18.31
N LYS A 132 34.60 -17.71 18.60
CA LYS A 132 35.77 -17.33 19.43
C LYS A 132 35.70 -17.93 20.83
N LYS A 133 34.51 -17.97 21.43
CA LYS A 133 34.29 -18.56 22.76
C LYS A 133 34.49 -20.08 22.77
N GLU A 134 34.02 -20.78 21.73
CA GLU A 134 34.27 -22.20 21.53
C GLU A 134 35.76 -22.50 21.30
N HIS A 135 36.44 -21.70 20.49
CA HIS A 135 37.87 -21.87 20.23
C HIS A 135 38.76 -21.61 21.46
N ALA A 136 38.34 -20.72 22.36
CA ALA A 136 39.01 -20.48 23.64
C ALA A 136 38.82 -21.63 24.65
N LYS A 137 37.83 -22.50 24.44
CA LYS A 137 37.51 -23.64 25.32
C LYS A 137 38.22 -24.93 24.91
N ALA A 138 38.72 -25.02 23.67
CA ALA A 138 39.29 -26.23 23.07
C ALA A 138 40.81 -26.43 23.25
N LEU A 139 41.52 -25.57 24.01
CA LEU A 139 42.97 -25.69 24.22
C LEU A 139 43.37 -25.90 25.69
N PRO A 140 43.94 -27.07 26.08
CA PRO A 140 44.73 -27.23 27.30
C PRO A 140 46.20 -27.68 27.08
N ARG A 141 47.16 -26.76 27.40
CA ARG A 141 48.45 -26.79 28.21
C ARG A 141 49.56 -27.89 28.02
N PRO A 142 50.82 -27.79 28.57
CA PRO A 142 51.57 -26.71 29.28
C PRO A 142 53.07 -26.49 28.85
N THR A 143 53.80 -25.46 29.31
CA THR A 143 54.78 -25.50 30.45
C THR A 143 55.14 -24.12 31.04
N ASN A 144 55.49 -24.12 32.34
CA ASN A 144 55.81 -23.04 33.32
C ASN A 144 57.36 -22.89 33.48
N PRO A 145 57.98 -22.12 34.44
CA PRO A 145 57.57 -20.99 35.32
C PRO A 145 58.61 -19.81 35.41
N GLU A 146 58.26 -18.68 36.08
CA GLU A 146 58.93 -18.14 37.30
C GLU A 146 58.71 -16.61 37.56
N HIS A 147 58.26 -16.31 38.80
CA HIS A 147 58.58 -15.15 39.69
C HIS A 147 58.18 -13.70 39.25
N VAL A 148 57.65 -12.76 40.04
CA VAL A 148 57.59 -12.51 41.49
C VAL A 148 56.49 -11.48 41.83
N ASN A 149 56.06 -11.52 43.10
CA ASN A 149 55.75 -10.42 44.03
C ASN A 149 54.29 -10.00 44.35
N ALA A 150 54.19 -9.52 45.58
CA ALA A 150 53.10 -9.61 46.54
C ALA A 150 52.33 -8.29 46.77
N GLU A 151 51.40 -8.36 47.74
CA GLU A 151 50.70 -7.28 48.48
C GLU A 151 49.55 -6.55 47.76
N ALA A 152 48.44 -6.15 48.40
CA ALA A 152 47.81 -6.45 49.69
C ALA A 152 46.37 -5.86 49.65
N LEU A 153 45.44 -6.56 50.33
CA LEU A 153 44.29 -6.10 51.13
C LEU A 153 43.45 -4.85 50.75
N SER A 154 42.12 -5.03 50.86
CA SER A 154 41.14 -4.21 51.63
C SER A 154 39.82 -4.09 50.83
N ALA A 155 38.69 -4.74 51.16
CA ALA A 155 37.80 -4.72 52.33
C ALA A 155 36.48 -3.96 52.03
N ASN A 156 35.44 -4.41 52.75
CA ASN A 156 34.10 -3.84 53.01
C ASN A 156 32.96 -4.24 52.04
N ASP A 157 31.96 -5.04 52.46
CA ASP A 157 30.88 -4.80 53.46
C ASP A 157 29.64 -4.16 52.78
N THR A 158 28.35 -4.50 52.99
CA THR A 158 27.59 -5.38 53.91
C THR A 158 26.14 -5.50 53.34
N SER A 159 25.47 -6.63 53.62
CA SER A 159 24.03 -6.92 53.92
C SER A 159 22.94 -5.81 53.80
N SER A 160 21.61 -5.98 53.72
CA SER A 160 20.64 -7.10 53.84
C SER A 160 19.21 -6.51 53.72
N ALA A 161 18.25 -7.37 53.35
CA ALA A 161 16.84 -7.49 53.80
C ALA A 161 15.82 -6.33 53.81
N GLY A 162 14.56 -6.67 53.47
CA GLY A 162 13.37 -6.04 54.06
C GLY A 162 12.06 -6.18 53.26
N ASP A 163 11.17 -7.05 53.73
CA ASP A 163 9.78 -7.30 53.28
C ASP A 163 8.77 -6.15 53.57
N VAL A 164 7.77 -6.03 52.65
CA VAL A 164 6.27 -5.85 52.71
C VAL A 164 5.63 -5.69 54.13
N PRO A 165 4.43 -5.06 54.41
CA PRO A 165 3.19 -5.10 53.59
C PRO A 165 2.08 -3.99 53.76
N SER A 166 0.95 -4.25 53.07
CA SER A 166 -0.46 -3.84 53.37
C SER A 166 -0.94 -2.44 52.93
N ALA A 167 -2.17 -2.19 52.49
CA ALA A 167 -3.34 -2.92 51.95
C ALA A 167 -4.44 -1.84 51.73
N THR A 168 -5.47 -2.17 50.92
CA THR A 168 -6.91 -1.90 51.20
C THR A 168 -7.72 -1.20 50.07
N THR A 169 -8.74 -1.95 49.63
CA THR A 169 -10.07 -1.62 49.07
C THR A 169 -10.29 -1.19 47.61
N ALA A 170 -10.88 -2.14 46.85
CA ALA A 170 -11.78 -1.96 45.70
C ALA A 170 -13.23 -1.64 46.19
N PRO A 171 -14.33 -1.70 45.37
CA PRO A 171 -14.49 -1.79 43.90
C PRO A 171 -15.61 -0.85 43.33
N PHE A 172 -15.85 -0.83 42.01
CA PHE A 172 -17.20 -0.92 41.38
C PHE A 172 -17.10 -1.10 39.84
N THR A 173 -17.17 -2.37 39.40
CA THR A 173 -18.03 -2.96 38.32
C THR A 173 -18.21 -2.23 36.97
N HIS A 174 -17.99 -2.83 35.79
CA HIS A 174 -18.58 -4.08 35.28
C HIS A 174 -17.71 -4.77 34.22
N ASN A 175 -17.93 -6.07 34.07
CA ASN A 175 -17.15 -7.02 33.28
C ASN A 175 -17.45 -6.99 31.77
N LEU A 176 -16.40 -6.99 30.95
CA LEU A 176 -16.28 -7.86 29.77
C LEU A 176 -14.80 -8.27 29.64
N LYS A 177 -14.50 -9.54 29.88
CA LYS A 177 -13.18 -10.12 29.58
C LYS A 177 -13.01 -10.15 28.06
N THR A 178 -12.18 -9.26 27.55
CA THR A 178 -11.45 -9.50 26.30
C THR A 178 -10.00 -9.24 26.62
N GLU A 179 -9.27 -10.29 27.02
CA GLU A 179 -7.82 -10.27 26.94
C GLU A 179 -7.47 -10.15 25.46
N ARG A 180 -7.30 -8.91 24.99
CA ARG A 180 -6.81 -8.62 23.65
C ARG A 180 -5.33 -8.92 23.65
N ASN A 181 -4.95 -10.12 23.22
CA ASN A 181 -3.57 -10.43 22.91
C ASN A 181 -3.13 -9.49 21.75
N PRO A 182 -2.24 -8.52 21.99
CA PRO A 182 -1.83 -7.55 20.97
C PRO A 182 -1.09 -8.20 19.80
N ASP A 183 -0.51 -9.39 20.00
CA ASP A 183 0.25 -10.16 19.01
C ASP A 183 -0.64 -10.91 18.00
N ALA A 184 -1.92 -11.15 18.34
CA ALA A 184 -2.82 -11.89 17.47
C ALA A 184 -3.14 -11.14 16.17
N TYR A 185 -3.27 -9.80 16.24
CA TYR A 185 -3.53 -8.96 15.06
C TYR A 185 -2.34 -8.97 14.10
N ILE A 186 -1.11 -8.87 14.63
CA ILE A 186 0.13 -8.91 13.84
C ILE A 186 0.21 -10.21 13.03
N LYS A 187 -0.07 -11.35 13.67
CA LYS A 187 -0.10 -12.67 12.99
C LYS A 187 -1.10 -12.76 11.85
N TYR A 188 -2.29 -12.15 11.98
CA TYR A 188 -3.30 -12.16 10.91
C TYR A 188 -2.93 -11.22 9.77
N VAL A 189 -2.33 -10.07 10.07
CA VAL A 189 -1.81 -9.14 9.06
C VAL A 189 -0.68 -9.79 8.26
N GLU A 190 0.33 -10.36 8.93
CA GLU A 190 1.43 -11.08 8.26
C GLU A 190 0.91 -12.22 7.38
N LYS A 191 -0.14 -12.92 7.81
CA LYS A 191 -0.78 -13.98 7.01
C LYS A 191 -1.50 -13.42 5.78
N CYS A 192 -2.16 -12.28 5.90
CA CYS A 192 -2.78 -11.59 4.76
C CYS A 192 -1.72 -11.12 3.76
N ASP A 193 -0.60 -10.57 4.24
CA ASP A 193 0.49 -10.09 3.40
C ASP A 193 1.17 -11.24 2.66
N ALA A 194 1.49 -12.33 3.36
CA ALA A 194 2.07 -13.52 2.76
C ALA A 194 1.13 -14.14 1.71
N CYS A 195 -0.17 -14.24 2.00
CA CYS A 195 -1.16 -14.75 1.06
C CYS A 195 -1.28 -13.86 -0.18
N SER A 196 -1.35 -12.54 0.01
CA SER A 196 -1.43 -11.56 -1.08
C SER A 196 -0.20 -11.65 -1.99
N LYS A 197 0.99 -11.80 -1.39
CA LYS A 197 2.24 -12.01 -2.14
C LYS A 197 2.19 -13.30 -2.96
N THR A 198 1.80 -14.43 -2.36
CA THR A 198 1.68 -15.70 -3.09
C THR A 198 0.68 -15.61 -4.25
N ILE A 199 -0.44 -14.92 -4.07
CA ILE A 199 -1.43 -14.71 -5.15
C ILE A 199 -0.81 -13.88 -6.27
N ALA A 200 -0.06 -12.82 -5.95
CA ALA A 200 0.62 -11.99 -6.94
C ALA A 200 1.67 -12.79 -7.74
N ASP A 201 2.53 -13.55 -7.05
CA ASP A 201 3.59 -14.36 -7.66
C ASP A 201 2.98 -15.43 -8.59
N THR A 202 1.95 -16.16 -8.11
CA THR A 202 1.29 -17.19 -8.92
C THR A 202 0.49 -16.61 -10.10
N PHE A 203 -0.08 -15.42 -9.95
CA PHE A 203 -0.74 -14.72 -11.06
C PHE A 203 0.28 -14.28 -12.12
N PHE A 204 1.45 -13.80 -11.70
CA PHE A 204 2.55 -13.48 -12.60
C PHE A 204 2.99 -14.72 -13.41
N ASP A 205 3.19 -15.86 -12.75
CA ASP A 205 3.51 -17.13 -13.43
C ASP A 205 2.43 -17.54 -14.44
N LEU A 206 1.15 -17.41 -14.07
CA LEU A 206 0.02 -17.70 -14.95
C LEU A 206 0.03 -16.81 -16.20
N THR A 207 0.24 -15.50 -16.05
CA THR A 207 0.30 -14.58 -17.19
C THR A 207 1.50 -14.86 -18.09
N THR A 208 2.63 -15.27 -17.51
CA THR A 208 3.81 -15.72 -18.25
C THR A 208 3.52 -16.98 -19.06
N ALA A 209 2.87 -17.97 -18.45
CA ALA A 209 2.46 -19.19 -19.14
C ALA A 209 1.46 -18.93 -20.28
N LEU A 210 0.49 -18.04 -20.06
CA LEU A 210 -0.46 -17.62 -21.11
C LEU A 210 0.23 -16.89 -22.26
N THR A 211 1.24 -16.07 -21.96
CA THR A 211 2.04 -15.37 -22.98
C THR A 211 2.82 -16.37 -23.84
N ASN A 212 3.48 -17.34 -23.20
CA ASN A 212 4.19 -18.41 -23.90
C ASN A 212 3.23 -19.25 -24.75
N LEU A 213 2.04 -19.56 -24.23
CA LEU A 213 1.03 -20.33 -24.94
C LEU A 213 0.44 -19.57 -26.13
N ALA A 214 0.36 -18.23 -26.07
CA ALA A 214 -0.11 -17.40 -27.18
C ALA A 214 0.75 -17.56 -28.46
N HIS A 215 2.03 -17.89 -28.29
CA HIS A 215 2.95 -18.13 -29.41
C HIS A 215 2.86 -19.54 -30.00
N ILE A 216 2.26 -20.49 -29.27
CA ILE A 216 2.17 -21.90 -29.66
C ILE A 216 0.75 -22.24 -30.16
N ASP A 217 -0.26 -21.89 -29.36
CA ASP A 217 -1.67 -22.18 -29.62
C ASP A 217 -2.56 -21.03 -29.10
N PRO A 218 -2.98 -20.10 -29.99
CA PRO A 218 -3.82 -18.97 -29.62
C PRO A 218 -5.21 -19.36 -29.10
N GLU A 219 -5.78 -20.47 -29.57
CA GLU A 219 -7.13 -20.92 -29.18
C GLU A 219 -7.10 -21.52 -27.78
N LEU A 220 -6.14 -22.40 -27.50
CA LEU A 220 -5.96 -22.98 -26.18
C LEU A 220 -5.57 -21.91 -25.15
N LYS A 221 -4.75 -20.92 -25.54
CA LYS A 221 -4.48 -19.74 -24.70
C LYS A 221 -5.77 -19.02 -24.33
N GLU A 222 -6.67 -18.80 -25.28
CA GLU A 222 -7.92 -18.09 -25.05
C GLU A 222 -8.87 -18.86 -24.13
N GLU A 223 -8.92 -20.19 -24.22
CA GLU A 223 -9.63 -21.05 -23.27
C GLU A 223 -9.07 -20.89 -21.85
N LYS A 224 -7.76 -21.03 -21.67
CA LYS A 224 -7.12 -20.90 -20.35
C LYS A 224 -7.25 -19.49 -19.78
N ARG A 225 -7.20 -18.47 -20.62
CA ARG A 225 -7.46 -17.07 -20.22
C ARG A 225 -8.88 -16.88 -19.69
N LYS A 226 -9.90 -17.46 -20.35
CA LYS A 226 -11.29 -17.39 -19.88
C LYS A 226 -11.46 -18.09 -18.53
N ALA A 227 -10.86 -19.27 -18.35
CA ALA A 227 -10.89 -19.98 -17.07
C ALA A 227 -10.20 -19.18 -15.94
N ALA A 228 -9.06 -18.56 -16.22
CA ALA A 228 -8.36 -17.68 -15.27
C ALA A 228 -9.23 -16.47 -14.86
N ASN A 229 -9.87 -15.80 -15.84
CA ASN A 229 -10.75 -14.67 -15.56
C ASN A 229 -11.96 -15.08 -14.70
N GLN A 230 -12.58 -16.22 -14.97
CA GLN A 230 -13.69 -16.74 -14.15
C GLN A 230 -13.28 -16.95 -12.69
N LEU A 231 -12.07 -17.45 -12.43
CA LEU A 231 -11.55 -17.62 -11.08
C LEU A 231 -11.35 -16.26 -10.37
N ILE A 232 -10.79 -15.27 -11.08
CA ILE A 232 -10.56 -13.92 -10.54
C ILE A 232 -11.88 -13.24 -10.20
N ASP A 233 -12.87 -13.33 -11.09
CA ASP A 233 -14.21 -12.78 -10.84
C ASP A 233 -14.85 -13.42 -9.59
N TYR A 234 -14.74 -14.75 -9.45
CA TYR A 234 -15.21 -15.47 -8.27
C TYR A 234 -14.51 -15.00 -6.98
N MET A 235 -13.18 -14.83 -7.00
CA MET A 235 -12.42 -14.33 -5.85
C MET A 235 -12.81 -12.89 -5.51
N ALA A 236 -12.96 -12.03 -6.51
CA ALA A 236 -13.34 -10.62 -6.33
C ALA A 236 -14.74 -10.48 -5.72
N GLU A 237 -15.72 -11.25 -6.20
CA GLU A 237 -17.07 -11.27 -5.62
C GLU A 237 -17.09 -11.79 -4.18
N THR A 238 -16.24 -12.79 -3.88
CA THR A 238 -16.10 -13.33 -2.51
C THR A 238 -15.56 -12.28 -1.53
N ILE A 239 -14.69 -11.38 -1.99
CA ILE A 239 -14.11 -10.32 -1.15
C ILE A 239 -15.09 -9.15 -0.98
N LYS A 240 -15.91 -8.84 -1.99
CA LYS A 240 -16.91 -7.75 -1.93
C LYS A 240 -18.05 -8.02 -0.93
N VAL A 241 -18.42 -9.29 -0.71
CA VAL A 241 -19.51 -9.67 0.21
C VAL A 241 -18.93 -10.16 1.55
N TRP A 242 -18.98 -9.31 2.57
CA TRP A 242 -18.49 -9.62 3.92
C TRP A 242 -19.60 -9.60 4.99
N PRO A 243 -19.67 -10.59 5.91
CA PRO A 243 -18.83 -11.79 6.00
C PRO A 243 -19.19 -12.79 4.89
N PRO A 244 -18.21 -13.55 4.36
CA PRO A 244 -18.48 -14.52 3.32
C PRO A 244 -19.52 -15.54 3.79
N PRO A 245 -20.43 -16.01 2.91
CA PRO A 245 -21.39 -17.05 3.25
C PRO A 245 -20.66 -18.26 3.85
N LYS A 246 -21.21 -18.84 4.93
CA LYS A 246 -20.62 -20.03 5.56
C LYS A 246 -20.49 -21.13 4.50
N LYS A 247 -19.26 -21.46 4.10
CA LYS A 247 -19.01 -22.57 3.18
C LYS A 247 -19.45 -23.88 3.85
N PRO A 248 -20.19 -24.78 3.17
CA PRO A 248 -20.26 -26.16 3.63
C PRO A 248 -18.83 -26.72 3.66
N LEU A 249 -18.51 -27.47 4.71
CA LEU A 249 -17.21 -28.11 4.91
C LEU A 249 -16.78 -28.80 3.62
N ARG A 250 -15.56 -28.49 3.12
CA ARG A 250 -14.90 -29.33 2.12
C ARG A 250 -14.72 -30.70 2.76
N VAL A 251 -15.63 -31.62 2.46
CA VAL A 251 -15.40 -33.05 2.67
C VAL A 251 -14.36 -33.42 1.63
N ASN A 252 -13.14 -33.70 2.10
CA ASN A 252 -12.07 -34.20 1.26
C ASN A 252 -12.53 -35.53 0.63
N SER A 253 -12.36 -35.65 -0.69
CA SER A 253 -12.27 -36.93 -1.41
C SER A 253 -11.21 -36.78 -2.47
#